data_AF-A0A366HGG1-F1
#
_entry.id   AF-A0A366HGG1-F1
#
_cell.length_a   1.000
_cell.length_b   1.000
_cell.length_c   1.000
_cell.angle_alpha   90.00
_cell.angle_beta   90.00
_cell.angle_gamma   90.00
#
_symmetry.space_group_name_H-M   'P 1'
#
loop_
_entity.id
_entity.type
_entity.pdbx_description
1 polymer ?
#
loop_
_entity_poly.entity_id
_entity_poly.type
_entity_poly.pdbx_seq_one_letter_code
_entity_poly.pdbx_strand_id
1 'polypeptide(L)'
;MSRKKTEEAIAGSRAVTAKRARYTLTELLADAEASGAYPLPPEEREWVDASAVGRELLVEDLQSAEAIHAYLAHAEATGDVAYIEHARKIAAQAKIRYGIE
;
A
#
# COMPACT_ATOMS: atom_id res chain seq x y z
N MET A 1 17.69 41.51 24.77
CA MET A 1 18.71 40.61 24.17
C MET A 1 18.44 39.21 24.66
N SER A 2 18.11 38.24 23.78
CA SER A 2 18.36 36.79 23.98
C SER A 2 17.66 35.96 22.87
N ARG A 3 18.11 36.13 21.62
CA ARG A 3 17.81 35.19 20.51
C ARG A 3 18.74 33.97 20.56
N LYS A 4 18.96 33.38 21.75
CA LYS A 4 19.96 32.31 21.93
C LYS A 4 19.38 30.91 22.16
N LYS A 5 18.05 30.74 22.08
CA LYS A 5 17.41 29.45 22.38
C LYS A 5 16.78 28.76 21.16
N THR A 6 17.22 29.11 19.96
CA THR A 6 16.74 28.49 18.71
C THR A 6 17.85 27.84 17.89
N GLU A 7 19.12 27.98 18.25
CA GLU A 7 20.24 27.32 17.54
C GLU A 7 20.52 25.91 18.07
N GLU A 8 20.16 25.61 19.32
CA GLU A 8 20.44 24.31 19.95
C GLU A 8 19.51 23.19 19.43
N ALA A 9 18.32 23.53 18.94
CA ALA A 9 17.38 22.58 18.34
C ALA A 9 17.82 22.12 16.93
N ILE A 10 18.67 22.91 16.24
CA ILE A 10 19.13 22.63 14.87
C ILE A 10 20.46 21.86 14.86
N ALA A 11 21.21 21.90 15.98
CA ALA A 11 22.46 21.17 16.15
C ALA A 11 22.24 19.64 16.30
N GLY A 12 21.09 19.21 16.83
CA GLY A 12 20.74 17.80 16.98
C GLY A 12 20.47 17.06 15.66
N SER A 13 20.05 17.78 14.61
CA SER A 13 19.68 17.18 13.32
C SER A 13 20.85 16.99 12.34
N ARG A 14 22.05 17.49 12.67
CA ARG A 14 23.19 17.52 11.73
C ARG A 14 24.45 16.79 12.19
N ALA A 15 24.34 15.93 13.20
CA ALA A 15 25.37 14.95 13.53
C ALA A 15 25.05 13.57 12.95
N VAL A 16 24.56 13.51 11.70
CA VAL A 16 24.59 12.28 10.90
C VAL A 16 25.99 12.13 10.31
N THR A 17 26.99 11.95 11.18
CA THR A 17 28.29 11.38 10.80
C THR A 17 28.34 9.94 11.28
N ALA A 18 27.29 9.18 11.03
CA ALA A 18 27.40 7.73 11.02
C ALA A 18 28.01 7.36 9.65
N LYS A 19 29.30 7.02 9.67
CA LYS A 19 29.97 6.14 8.70
C LYS A 19 28.91 5.27 8.01
N ARG A 20 28.71 5.40 6.70
CA ARG A 20 27.63 4.76 5.91
C ARG A 20 27.54 3.26 6.26
N ALA A 21 26.78 2.96 7.30
CA ALA A 21 26.63 1.63 7.83
C ALA A 21 25.71 0.92 6.86
N ARG A 22 26.21 -0.18 6.29
CA ARG A 22 25.40 -1.06 5.46
C ARG A 22 24.63 -1.94 6.44
N TYR A 23 23.50 -1.44 6.91
CA TYR A 23 22.61 -2.24 7.72
C TYR A 23 21.98 -3.33 6.87
N THR A 24 21.90 -4.54 7.40
CA THR A 24 21.08 -5.60 6.82
C THR A 24 19.61 -5.34 7.15
N LEU A 25 18.69 -5.86 6.34
CA LEU A 25 17.25 -5.77 6.63
C LEU A 25 16.92 -6.36 8.02
N THR A 26 17.60 -7.45 8.39
CA THR A 26 17.45 -8.10 9.69
C THR A 26 17.86 -7.20 10.85
N GLU A 27 18.97 -6.48 10.73
CA GLU A 27 19.41 -5.52 11.77
C GLU A 27 18.41 -4.38 11.93
N LEU A 28 17.86 -3.86 10.82
CA LEU A 28 16.84 -2.81 10.86
C LEU A 28 15.52 -3.30 11.46
N LEU A 29 15.10 -4.53 11.13
CA LEU A 29 13.90 -5.15 11.71
C LEU A 29 14.07 -5.40 13.21
N ALA A 30 15.21 -5.92 13.63
CA ALA A 30 15.50 -6.17 15.04
C ALA A 30 15.52 -4.88 15.86
N ASP A 31 16.07 -3.79 15.32
CA ASP A 31 16.07 -2.48 15.99
C ASP A 31 14.65 -1.88 16.05
N ALA A 32 13.85 -2.04 15.00
CA ALA A 32 12.45 -1.62 14.97
C ALA A 32 11.57 -2.41 15.96
N GLU A 33 11.80 -3.72 16.09
CA GLU A 33 11.13 -4.57 17.08
C GLU A 33 11.56 -4.20 18.51
N ALA A 34 12.86 -4.01 18.75
CA ALA A 34 13.40 -3.64 20.05
C ALA A 34 12.93 -2.25 20.53
N SER A 35 12.72 -1.31 19.60
CA SER A 35 12.17 0.02 19.88
C SER A 35 10.64 0.03 20.02
N GLY A 36 9.96 -1.07 19.70
CA GLY A 36 8.50 -1.15 19.67
C GLY A 36 7.86 -0.36 18.52
N ALA A 37 8.65 0.09 17.55
CA ALA A 37 8.18 0.80 16.37
C ALA A 37 7.52 -0.15 15.34
N TYR A 38 7.80 -1.45 15.42
CA TYR A 38 7.22 -2.48 14.56
C TYR A 38 6.92 -3.79 15.34
N PRO A 39 5.79 -4.48 15.09
CA PRO A 39 4.71 -4.06 14.20
C PRO A 39 3.94 -2.86 14.76
N LEU A 40 3.39 -2.04 13.86
CA LEU A 40 2.54 -0.92 14.25
C LEU A 40 1.32 -1.43 15.04
N PRO A 41 0.88 -0.71 16.07
CA PRO A 41 -0.32 -1.06 16.80
C PRO A 41 -1.55 -1.00 15.88
N PRO A 42 -2.62 -1.78 16.14
CA PRO A 42 -3.81 -1.84 15.28
C PRO A 42 -4.42 -0.48 14.96
N GLU A 43 -4.38 0.44 15.92
CA GLU A 43 -4.91 1.80 15.80
C GLU A 43 -4.13 2.63 14.76
N GLU A 44 -2.82 2.42 14.63
CA GLU A 44 -1.96 3.09 13.63
C GLU A 44 -1.95 2.35 12.29
N ARG A 45 -2.47 1.12 12.27
CA ARG A 45 -2.61 0.31 11.06
C ARG A 45 -3.90 0.55 10.31
N GLU A 46 -4.78 1.46 10.74
CA GLU A 46 -6.07 1.70 10.06
C GLU A 46 -5.92 1.93 8.55
N TRP A 47 -4.90 2.69 8.11
CA TRP A 47 -4.64 2.94 6.68
C TRP A 47 -3.90 1.80 5.97
N VAL A 48 -3.15 0.99 6.72
CA VAL A 48 -2.41 -0.17 6.20
C VAL A 48 -3.35 -1.35 6.00
N ASP A 49 -4.27 -1.54 6.94
CA ASP A 49 -5.29 -2.58 6.97
C ASP A 49 -6.62 -2.09 6.34
N ALA A 50 -6.68 -0.82 5.90
CA ALA A 50 -7.81 -0.27 5.18
C ALA A 50 -8.15 -1.16 3.98
N SER A 51 -9.46 -1.39 3.79
CA SER A 51 -9.95 -2.07 2.61
C SER A 51 -9.42 -1.38 1.35
N ALA A 52 -9.10 -2.17 0.32
CA ALA A 52 -8.57 -1.68 -0.95
C ALA A 52 -9.57 -0.82 -1.77
N VAL A 53 -10.61 -0.27 -1.14
CA VAL A 53 -11.58 0.65 -1.74
C VAL A 53 -10.82 1.80 -2.41
N GLY A 54 -10.98 1.93 -3.73
CA GLY A 54 -10.26 2.92 -4.54
C GLY A 54 -8.98 2.42 -5.22
N ARG A 55 -8.55 1.16 -5.00
CA ARG A 55 -7.60 0.50 -5.90
C ARG A 55 -8.31 0.01 -7.14
N GLU A 56 -7.66 0.15 -8.29
CA GLU A 56 -8.11 -0.51 -9.51
C GLU A 56 -8.06 -2.03 -9.30
N LEU A 57 -9.17 -2.71 -9.57
CA LEU A 57 -9.22 -4.17 -9.55
C LEU A 57 -8.29 -4.73 -10.61
N LEU A 58 -7.38 -5.62 -10.20
CA LEU A 58 -6.43 -6.25 -11.10
C LEU A 58 -6.93 -7.62 -11.54
N VAL A 59 -6.26 -8.17 -12.55
CA VAL A 59 -6.52 -9.53 -13.01
C VAL A 59 -6.34 -10.52 -11.85
N GLU A 60 -5.36 -10.29 -10.98
CA GLU A 60 -5.01 -11.12 -9.82
C GLU A 60 -6.15 -11.29 -8.80
N ASP A 61 -7.08 -10.33 -8.76
CA ASP A 61 -8.19 -10.28 -7.81
C ASP A 61 -9.43 -11.05 -8.32
N LEU A 62 -9.46 -11.43 -9.61
CA LEU A 62 -10.60 -12.05 -10.29
C LEU A 62 -10.42 -13.57 -10.51
N GLN A 63 -10.19 -14.30 -9.42
CA GLN A 63 -9.82 -15.73 -9.46
C GLN A 63 -11.02 -16.69 -9.59
N SER A 64 -12.24 -16.17 -9.65
CA SER A 64 -13.46 -16.97 -9.74
C SER A 64 -14.48 -16.35 -10.69
N ALA A 65 -15.37 -17.19 -11.23
CA ALA A 65 -16.46 -16.71 -12.09
C ALA A 65 -17.38 -15.73 -11.34
N GLU A 66 -17.66 -15.97 -10.06
CA GLU A 66 -18.45 -15.08 -9.21
C GLU A 66 -17.81 -13.69 -9.08
N ALA A 67 -16.51 -13.63 -8.82
CA ALA A 67 -15.78 -12.36 -8.73
C ALA A 67 -15.83 -11.60 -10.06
N ILE A 68 -15.66 -12.30 -11.18
CA ILE A 68 -15.77 -11.72 -12.52
C ILE A 68 -17.17 -11.16 -12.78
N HIS A 69 -18.21 -11.91 -12.43
CA HIS A 69 -19.60 -11.46 -12.60
C HIS A 69 -19.94 -10.25 -11.72
N ALA A 70 -19.52 -10.26 -10.45
CA ALA A 70 -19.73 -9.15 -9.54
C ALA A 70 -19.04 -7.87 -10.03
N TYR A 71 -17.81 -8.00 -10.55
CA TYR A 71 -17.06 -6.88 -11.11
C TYR A 71 -17.71 -6.30 -12.36
N LEU A 72 -18.14 -7.14 -13.31
CA LEU A 72 -18.84 -6.68 -14.50
C LEU A 72 -20.19 -6.02 -14.17
N ALA A 73 -20.96 -6.60 -13.25
CA ALA A 73 -22.23 -6.02 -12.81
C ALA A 73 -22.03 -4.66 -12.13
N HIS A 74 -20.97 -4.53 -11.31
CA HIS A 74 -20.61 -3.24 -10.72
C HIS A 74 -20.23 -2.21 -11.79
N ALA A 75 -19.42 -2.61 -12.78
CA ALA A 75 -19.05 -1.73 -13.88
C ALA A 75 -20.27 -1.26 -14.69
N GLU A 76 -21.18 -2.17 -15.05
CA GLU A 76 -22.41 -1.83 -15.76
C GLU A 76 -23.32 -0.88 -14.96
N ALA A 77 -23.41 -1.07 -13.63
CA ALA A 77 -24.18 -0.20 -12.75
C ALA A 77 -23.67 1.24 -12.71
N THR A 78 -22.38 1.48 -13.02
CA THR A 78 -21.84 2.85 -13.08
C THR A 78 -22.35 3.66 -14.27
N GLY A 79 -22.74 2.99 -15.37
CA GLY A 79 -23.06 3.64 -16.64
C GLY A 79 -21.87 4.29 -17.35
N ASP A 80 -20.64 4.16 -16.82
CA ASP A 80 -19.42 4.68 -17.44
C ASP A 80 -18.91 3.72 -18.50
N VAL A 81 -19.04 4.11 -19.77
CA VAL A 81 -18.64 3.31 -20.93
C VAL A 81 -17.14 2.97 -20.91
N ALA A 82 -16.28 3.91 -20.50
CA ALA A 82 -14.84 3.67 -20.46
C ALA A 82 -14.49 2.64 -19.38
N TYR A 83 -15.16 2.72 -18.23
CA TYR A 83 -14.99 1.76 -17.15
C TYR A 83 -15.53 0.37 -17.51
N ILE A 84 -16.68 0.28 -18.17
CA ILE A 84 -17.27 -0.99 -18.62
C ILE A 84 -16.34 -1.71 -19.60
N GLU A 85 -15.76 -1.00 -20.57
CA GLU A 85 -14.82 -1.58 -21.53
C GLU A 85 -13.51 -2.02 -20.87
N HIS A 86 -13.00 -1.23 -19.92
CA HIS A 86 -11.85 -1.62 -19.13
C HIS A 86 -12.14 -2.89 -18.31
N ALA A 87 -13.29 -2.96 -17.64
CA ALA A 87 -13.70 -4.09 -16.83
C ALA A 87 -13.83 -5.38 -17.67
N ARG A 88 -14.37 -5.29 -18.88
CA ARG A 88 -14.45 -6.42 -19.83
C ARG A 88 -13.06 -6.92 -20.23
N LYS A 89 -12.11 -6.03 -20.47
CA LYS A 89 -10.72 -6.39 -20.80
C LYS A 89 -10.05 -7.15 -19.65
N ILE A 90 -10.16 -6.63 -18.43
CA ILE A 90 -9.58 -7.27 -17.23
C ILE A 90 -10.24 -8.63 -16.97
N ALA A 91 -11.57 -8.72 -17.09
CA ALA A 91 -12.32 -9.97 -16.96
C ALA A 91 -11.87 -11.03 -17.99
N ALA A 92 -11.69 -10.65 -19.26
CA ALA A 92 -11.21 -11.57 -20.29
C ALA A 92 -9.80 -12.08 -19.99
N GLN A 93 -8.90 -11.22 -19.51
CA GLN A 93 -7.56 -11.61 -19.08
C GLN A 93 -7.60 -12.57 -17.88
N ALA A 94 -8.47 -12.32 -16.91
CA ALA A 94 -8.66 -13.20 -15.76
C ALA A 94 -9.18 -14.58 -16.17
N LYS A 95 -10.17 -14.63 -17.06
CA LYS A 95 -10.67 -15.88 -17.63
C LYS A 95 -9.57 -16.71 -18.29
N ILE A 96 -8.74 -16.08 -19.12
CA ILE A 96 -7.60 -16.75 -19.77
C ILE A 96 -6.58 -17.24 -18.74
N ARG A 97 -6.21 -16.39 -17.77
CA ARG A 97 -5.18 -16.71 -16.78
C ARG A 97 -5.60 -17.87 -15.86
N TYR A 98 -6.86 -17.89 -15.43
CA TYR A 98 -7.36 -18.85 -14.44
C TYR A 98 -8.15 -20.01 -15.07
N GLY A 99 -8.31 -20.06 -16.40
CA GLY A 99 -9.05 -21.13 -17.08
C GLY A 99 -10.54 -21.14 -16.73
N ILE A 100 -11.14 -19.96 -16.58
CA ILE A 100 -12.55 -19.79 -16.21
C ILE A 100 -13.36 -19.58 -17.50
N GLU A 101 -14.31 -20.47 -17.78
CA GLU A 101 -15.24 -20.36 -18.92
C GLU A 101 -16.41 -19.40 -18.64
#